data_AF-A0A090WUV1-F1
#
_entry.id   AF-A0A090WUV1-F1
#
_cell.length_a   1.000
_cell.length_b   1.000
_cell.length_c   1.000
_cell.angle_alpha   90.00
_cell.angle_beta   90.00
_cell.angle_gamma   90.00
#
_symmetry.space_group_name_H-M   'P 1'
#
loop_
_entity.id
_entity.type
_entity.pdbx_description
1 polymer ?
#
loop_
_entity_poly.entity_id
_entity_poly.type
_entity_poly.pdbx_seq_one_letter_code
_entity_poly.pdbx_strand_id
1 'polypeptide(L)'
;MAQLRIGDFTNFVLSETMEDILIDLNDTRISTLFQPFSNSNSSEFNGLLNGIDATSTSPKLADYSLAGTAFRDDTSTLEANFITAWEVKFALAEAAEKNLITADAEQLYNHGVALAFEYWNTALPVNYLTEQAAYYNTEKTPLEQIITQKWIANIINGYEGWIEYNRTGFPELKTISASLNNNLIPMRMPYPPAEEETLNAEHYAKAAINTDNNSINIPVWWNE
;
A
#
# COMPACT_ATOMS: atom_id res chain seq x y z
N MET A 1 28.90 -1.97 5.97
CA MET A 1 27.75 -1.53 5.15
C MET A 1 26.53 -2.31 5.61
N ALA A 2 25.41 -1.64 5.86
CA ALA A 2 24.17 -2.30 6.25
C ALA A 2 23.65 -3.16 5.08
N GLN A 3 23.11 -4.34 5.39
CA GLN A 3 22.55 -5.29 4.42
C GLN A 3 21.08 -5.53 4.77
N LEU A 4 20.22 -5.64 3.76
CA LEU A 4 18.81 -6.00 3.96
C LEU A 4 18.70 -7.51 4.23
N ARG A 5 18.07 -7.87 5.35
CA ARG A 5 17.89 -9.27 5.78
C ARG A 5 16.50 -9.45 6.37
N ILE A 6 15.95 -10.66 6.25
CA ILE A 6 14.71 -11.05 6.95
C ILE A 6 14.93 -10.86 8.46
N GLY A 7 13.99 -10.17 9.13
CA GLY A 7 14.06 -9.88 10.57
C GLY A 7 14.77 -8.59 10.95
N ASP A 8 15.27 -7.81 9.98
CA ASP A 8 15.70 -6.44 10.22
C ASP A 8 14.51 -5.48 10.13
N PHE A 9 14.04 -5.01 11.29
CA PHE A 9 12.87 -4.12 11.41
C PHE A 9 13.22 -2.63 11.32
N THR A 10 14.50 -2.30 11.08
CA THR A 10 14.97 -0.90 11.11
C THR A 10 15.03 -0.25 9.74
N ASN A 11 14.88 -1.02 8.66
CA ASN A 11 15.08 -0.56 7.29
C ASN A 11 13.80 -0.68 6.45
N PHE A 12 13.09 0.44 6.30
CA PHE A 12 11.94 0.57 5.39
C PHE A 12 12.40 1.05 4.02
N VAL A 13 12.09 0.28 2.99
CA VAL A 13 12.54 0.48 1.60
C VAL A 13 11.34 0.58 0.69
N LEU A 14 11.43 1.45 -0.32
CA LEU A 14 10.47 1.56 -1.41
C LEU A 14 10.25 0.18 -2.06
N SER A 15 9.00 -0.24 -2.23
CA SER A 15 8.70 -1.43 -3.04
C SER A 15 8.70 -1.09 -4.52
N GLU A 16 9.12 -2.02 -5.37
CA GLU A 16 9.09 -1.85 -6.84
C GLU A 16 7.68 -1.54 -7.37
N THR A 17 6.61 -2.06 -6.74
CA THR A 17 5.22 -1.70 -7.11
C THR A 17 4.92 -0.21 -6.88
N MET A 18 5.26 0.32 -5.71
CA MET A 18 5.04 1.74 -5.40
C MET A 18 5.92 2.62 -6.28
N GLU A 19 7.15 2.20 -6.59
CA GLU A 19 8.04 2.90 -7.50
C GLU A 19 7.39 3.06 -8.88
N ASP A 20 7.02 1.95 -9.52
CA ASP A 20 6.41 1.95 -10.85
C ASP A 20 5.16 2.85 -10.87
N ILE A 21 4.25 2.68 -9.90
CA ILE A 21 3.03 3.48 -9.82
C ILE A 21 3.34 4.98 -9.71
N LEU A 22 4.25 5.38 -8.81
CA LEU A 22 4.56 6.80 -8.62
C LEU A 22 5.30 7.40 -9.82
N ILE A 23 6.20 6.64 -10.45
CA ILE A 23 6.94 7.07 -11.64
C ILE A 23 5.99 7.21 -12.84
N ASP A 24 5.15 6.22 -13.09
CA ASP A 24 4.17 6.23 -14.20
C ASP A 24 3.20 7.41 -14.09
N LEU A 25 2.82 7.76 -12.85
CA LEU A 25 1.95 8.91 -12.56
C LEU A 25 2.71 10.25 -12.55
N ASN A 26 4.03 10.27 -12.70
CA ASN A 26 4.88 11.44 -12.44
C ASN A 26 4.53 12.11 -11.09
N ASP A 27 4.35 11.30 -10.07
CA ASP A 27 3.82 11.73 -8.78
C ASP A 27 4.90 12.40 -7.92
N THR A 28 4.73 13.70 -7.66
CA THR A 28 5.71 14.47 -6.89
C THR A 28 5.81 14.05 -5.43
N ARG A 29 4.85 13.27 -4.91
CA ARG A 29 4.91 12.73 -3.54
C ARG A 29 6.07 11.77 -3.35
N ILE A 30 6.61 11.13 -4.40
CA ILE A 30 7.73 10.18 -4.26
C ILE A 30 8.93 10.77 -3.51
N SER A 31 9.23 12.06 -3.69
CA SER A 31 10.35 12.74 -3.03
C SER A 31 10.09 13.13 -1.57
N THR A 32 8.83 13.15 -1.16
CA THR A 32 8.45 13.31 0.25
C THR A 32 8.38 11.95 0.93
N LEU A 33 7.83 10.96 0.23
CA LEU A 33 7.56 9.64 0.78
C LEU A 33 8.82 8.76 0.86
N PHE A 34 9.78 9.00 -0.02
CA PHE A 34 11.01 8.22 -0.16
C PHE A 34 12.22 9.13 -0.42
N GLN A 35 13.41 8.57 -0.22
CA GLN A 35 14.68 9.20 -0.55
C GLN A 35 15.30 8.51 -1.77
N PRO A 36 15.98 9.24 -2.66
CA PRO A 36 16.86 8.63 -3.65
C PRO A 36 17.84 7.65 -3.00
N PHE A 37 18.14 6.55 -3.67
CA PHE A 37 19.06 5.55 -3.11
C PHE A 37 20.49 6.07 -3.05
N SER A 38 21.26 5.65 -2.03
CA SER A 38 22.56 6.26 -1.72
C SER A 38 23.62 6.09 -2.81
N ASN A 39 23.54 5.01 -3.59
CA ASN A 39 24.45 4.76 -4.72
C ASN A 39 23.96 5.39 -6.04
N SER A 40 22.87 6.17 -6.03
CA SER A 40 22.39 6.83 -7.25
C SER A 40 23.37 7.90 -7.72
N ASN A 41 23.53 8.01 -9.04
CA ASN A 41 24.31 9.08 -9.68
C ASN A 41 23.44 10.24 -10.17
N SER A 42 22.12 10.10 -10.12
CA SER A 42 21.14 11.02 -10.73
C SER A 42 19.98 11.40 -9.80
N SER A 43 20.09 11.10 -8.50
CA SER A 43 18.97 11.20 -7.54
C SER A 43 17.76 10.34 -7.93
N GLU A 44 18.04 9.17 -8.48
CA GLU A 44 17.06 8.18 -8.88
C GLU A 44 16.47 7.46 -7.67
N PHE A 45 15.26 6.94 -7.88
CA PHE A 45 14.64 6.00 -6.96
C PHE A 45 14.93 4.58 -7.44
N ASN A 46 14.95 3.64 -6.49
CA ASN A 46 15.06 2.22 -6.81
C ASN A 46 14.33 1.41 -5.74
N GLY A 47 13.26 0.75 -6.16
CA GLY A 47 12.42 -0.10 -5.35
C GLY A 47 12.95 -1.52 -5.26
N LEU A 48 12.54 -2.22 -4.21
CA LEU A 48 12.84 -3.63 -4.01
C LEU A 48 11.59 -4.47 -4.30
N LEU A 49 11.74 -5.55 -5.07
CA LEU A 49 10.67 -6.54 -5.23
C LEU A 49 10.40 -7.21 -3.87
N ASN A 50 9.13 -7.25 -3.48
CA ASN A 50 8.73 -7.80 -2.19
C ASN A 50 9.09 -9.29 -2.06
N GLY A 51 9.53 -9.70 -0.86
CA GLY A 51 9.87 -11.09 -0.54
C GLY A 51 11.34 -11.44 -0.79
N ILE A 52 12.24 -10.92 0.05
CA ILE A 52 13.68 -11.24 -0.01
C ILE A 52 13.91 -12.73 0.23
N ASP A 53 14.63 -13.39 -0.68
CA ASP A 53 15.08 -14.76 -0.50
C ASP A 53 16.25 -14.83 0.50
N ALA A 54 16.01 -15.39 1.68
CA ALA A 54 17.03 -15.57 2.72
C ALA A 54 18.17 -16.53 2.34
N THR A 55 18.01 -17.34 1.30
CA THR A 55 19.06 -18.24 0.80
C THR A 55 20.00 -17.55 -0.19
N SER A 56 19.60 -16.38 -0.70
CA SER A 56 20.35 -15.58 -1.65
C SER A 56 21.28 -14.57 -0.97
N THR A 57 22.14 -13.92 -1.76
CA THR A 57 22.97 -12.82 -1.23
C THR A 57 22.08 -11.64 -0.86
N SER A 58 22.13 -11.22 0.40
CA SER A 58 21.39 -10.07 0.91
C SER A 58 21.59 -8.82 0.05
N PRO A 59 20.49 -8.17 -0.39
CA PRO A 59 20.59 -6.93 -1.15
C PRO A 59 21.33 -5.85 -0.35
N LYS A 60 22.14 -5.05 -1.03
CA LYS A 60 22.86 -3.93 -0.40
C LYS A 60 21.87 -2.79 -0.20
N LEU A 61 21.74 -2.31 1.03
CA LEU A 61 20.80 -1.24 1.36
C LEU A 61 21.03 0.04 0.53
N ALA A 62 22.29 0.36 0.25
CA ALA A 62 22.68 1.55 -0.51
C ALA A 62 22.18 1.57 -1.96
N ASP A 63 21.76 0.42 -2.50
CA ASP A 63 21.21 0.30 -3.84
C ASP A 63 19.69 0.57 -3.87
N TYR A 64 19.02 0.75 -2.74
CA TYR A 64 17.56 0.93 -2.69
C TYR A 64 17.12 2.20 -1.96
N SER A 65 15.98 2.72 -2.38
CA SER A 65 15.37 3.93 -1.85
C SER A 65 14.77 3.68 -0.48
N LEU A 66 15.24 4.42 0.52
CA LEU A 66 14.71 4.34 1.88
C LEU A 66 13.46 5.20 2.02
N ALA A 67 12.68 4.95 3.07
CA ALA A 67 11.58 5.82 3.46
C ALA A 67 12.06 7.27 3.66
N GLY A 68 11.15 8.22 3.40
CA GLY A 68 11.33 9.66 3.55
C GLY A 68 11.79 10.07 4.95
N THR A 69 12.35 11.27 5.05
CA THR A 69 12.91 11.81 6.31
C THR A 69 11.89 11.79 7.45
N ALA A 70 10.63 12.12 7.17
CA ALA A 70 9.55 12.12 8.16
C ALA A 70 9.30 10.74 8.79
N PHE A 71 9.59 9.65 8.09
CA PHE A 71 9.35 8.29 8.59
C PHE A 71 10.52 7.68 9.35
N ARG A 72 11.72 8.26 9.21
CA ARG A 72 12.96 7.66 9.71
C ARG A 72 13.81 8.61 10.55
N ASP A 73 14.02 9.83 10.06
CA ASP A 73 15.02 10.76 10.60
C ASP A 73 14.39 11.77 11.58
N ASP A 74 13.17 12.24 11.30
CA ASP A 74 12.40 13.15 12.16
C ASP A 74 10.93 12.72 12.26
N THR A 75 10.70 11.66 13.03
CA THR A 75 9.36 11.10 13.25
C THR A 75 8.44 11.98 14.09
N SER A 76 8.96 13.06 14.69
CA SER A 76 8.16 14.01 15.48
C SER A 76 7.19 14.83 14.62
N THR A 77 7.41 14.83 13.31
CA THR A 77 6.58 15.52 12.31
C THR A 77 5.34 14.72 11.89
N LEU A 78 5.24 13.45 12.29
CA LEU A 78 4.11 12.59 11.92
C LEU A 78 2.98 12.68 12.94
N GLU A 79 1.77 12.77 12.43
CA GLU A 79 0.54 12.66 13.20
C GLU A 79 -0.08 11.28 12.98
N ALA A 80 -0.48 10.63 14.07
CA ALA A 80 -1.22 9.37 14.00
C ALA A 80 -2.67 9.67 13.59
N ASN A 81 -3.06 9.24 12.39
CA ASN A 81 -4.43 9.42 11.90
C ASN A 81 -5.17 8.08 11.88
N PHE A 82 -6.42 8.11 12.31
CA PHE A 82 -7.33 6.97 12.16
C PHE A 82 -8.10 7.03 10.85
N ILE A 83 -8.58 8.21 10.47
CA ILE A 83 -9.28 8.49 9.22
C ILE A 83 -8.95 9.91 8.77
N THR A 84 -8.84 10.12 7.47
CA THR A 84 -8.46 11.42 6.89
C THR A 84 -9.57 11.99 6.00
N ALA A 85 -9.49 13.29 5.72
CA ALA A 85 -10.46 13.93 4.84
C ALA A 85 -10.37 13.39 3.39
N TRP A 86 -9.16 13.13 2.89
CA TRP A 86 -8.97 12.54 1.56
C TRP A 86 -9.56 11.12 1.48
N GLU A 87 -9.47 10.34 2.56
CA GLU A 87 -10.03 8.99 2.61
C GLU A 87 -11.56 9.01 2.49
N VAL A 88 -12.20 9.91 3.22
CA VAL A 88 -13.66 10.12 3.12
C VAL A 88 -14.04 10.54 1.69
N LYS A 89 -13.23 11.37 1.03
CA LYS A 89 -13.49 11.74 -0.37
C LYS A 89 -13.39 10.56 -1.32
N PHE A 90 -12.40 9.68 -1.17
CA PHE A 90 -12.32 8.47 -1.99
C PHE A 90 -13.47 7.50 -1.72
N ALA A 91 -13.88 7.34 -0.46
CA ALA A 91 -15.05 6.51 -0.12
C ALA A 91 -16.35 7.07 -0.75
N LEU A 92 -16.53 8.39 -0.75
CA LEU A 92 -17.66 9.04 -1.41
C LEU A 92 -17.56 8.94 -2.94
N ALA A 93 -16.36 9.06 -3.52
CA ALA A 93 -16.15 8.90 -4.95
C ALA A 93 -16.53 7.50 -5.40
N GLU A 94 -16.09 6.47 -4.68
CA GLU A 94 -16.49 5.09 -4.95
C GLU A 94 -18.00 4.88 -4.78
N ALA A 95 -18.60 5.44 -3.72
CA ALA A 95 -20.04 5.34 -3.52
C ALA A 95 -20.84 6.00 -4.67
N ALA A 96 -20.36 7.13 -5.18
CA ALA A 96 -20.95 7.81 -6.34
C ALA A 96 -20.78 6.99 -7.62
N GLU A 97 -19.59 6.44 -7.88
CA GLU A 97 -19.31 5.56 -9.01
C GLU A 97 -20.20 4.30 -9.00
N LYS A 98 -20.43 3.75 -7.81
CA LYS A 98 -21.33 2.61 -7.58
C LYS A 98 -22.82 3.00 -7.59
N ASN A 99 -23.15 4.26 -7.85
CA ASN A 99 -24.52 4.79 -7.82
C ASN A 99 -25.25 4.58 -6.48
N LEU A 100 -24.51 4.46 -5.37
CA LEU A 100 -25.05 4.36 -4.01
C LEU A 100 -25.50 5.72 -3.47
N ILE A 101 -24.93 6.80 -4.02
CA ILE A 101 -25.29 8.18 -3.73
C ILE A 101 -25.41 8.99 -5.02
N THR A 102 -26.12 10.12 -4.97
CA THR A 102 -26.19 11.08 -6.08
C THR A 102 -25.12 12.16 -5.88
N ALA A 103 -23.96 11.99 -6.50
CA ALA A 103 -22.86 12.95 -6.51
C ALA A 103 -21.97 12.77 -7.75
N ASP A 104 -21.11 13.74 -8.03
CA ASP A 104 -20.10 13.66 -9.08
C ASP A 104 -18.86 12.90 -8.57
N ALA A 105 -18.63 11.69 -9.08
CA ALA A 105 -17.55 10.83 -8.66
C ALA A 105 -16.16 11.38 -9.02
N GLU A 106 -16.02 11.98 -10.20
CA GLU A 106 -14.78 12.61 -10.66
C GLU A 106 -14.42 13.80 -9.76
N GLN A 107 -15.40 14.65 -9.43
CA GLN A 107 -15.17 15.78 -8.55
C GLN A 107 -14.73 15.34 -7.14
N LEU A 108 -15.34 14.28 -6.61
CA LEU A 108 -14.98 13.72 -5.30
C LEU A 108 -13.58 13.11 -5.32
N TYR A 109 -13.24 12.34 -6.35
CA TYR A 109 -11.91 11.78 -6.56
C TYR A 109 -10.85 12.87 -6.65
N ASN A 110 -11.04 13.87 -7.52
CA ASN A 110 -10.12 14.99 -7.72
C ASN A 110 -9.87 15.76 -6.40
N HIS A 111 -10.91 15.93 -5.59
CA HIS A 111 -10.80 16.55 -4.27
C HIS A 111 -10.04 15.65 -3.29
N GLY A 112 -10.26 14.33 -3.30
CA GLY A 112 -9.49 13.37 -2.51
C GLY A 112 -8.00 13.43 -2.82
N VAL A 113 -7.63 13.44 -4.11
CA VAL A 113 -6.24 13.58 -4.54
C VAL A 113 -5.66 14.91 -4.06
N ALA A 114 -6.34 16.04 -4.28
CA ALA A 114 -5.85 17.34 -3.85
C ALA A 114 -5.58 17.41 -2.33
N LEU A 115 -6.50 16.88 -1.52
CA LEU A 115 -6.34 16.78 -0.06
C LEU A 115 -5.18 15.86 0.34
N ALA A 116 -4.92 14.79 -0.41
CA ALA A 116 -3.78 13.91 -0.15
C ALA A 116 -2.44 14.61 -0.42
N PHE A 117 -2.34 15.38 -1.51
CA PHE A 117 -1.16 16.21 -1.78
C PHE A 117 -0.96 17.29 -0.72
N GLU A 118 -2.03 17.97 -0.32
CA GLU A 118 -2.00 18.97 0.76
C GLU A 118 -1.53 18.35 2.08
N TYR A 119 -2.06 17.17 2.46
CA TYR A 119 -1.68 16.46 3.67
C TYR A 119 -0.18 16.17 3.72
N TRP A 120 0.42 15.79 2.60
CA TRP A 120 1.85 15.50 2.49
C TRP A 120 2.71 16.75 2.22
N ASN A 121 2.11 17.95 2.23
CA ASN A 121 2.77 19.22 1.89
C ASN A 121 3.49 19.17 0.52
N THR A 122 2.90 18.49 -0.45
CA THR A 122 3.44 18.37 -1.81
C THR A 122 2.60 19.18 -2.79
N ALA A 123 3.27 19.83 -3.74
CA ALA A 123 2.57 20.56 -4.80
C ALA A 123 1.92 19.56 -5.77
N LEU A 124 0.61 19.67 -5.95
CA LEU A 124 -0.14 18.94 -6.97
C LEU A 124 0.26 19.47 -8.37
N PRO A 125 0.79 18.64 -9.27
CA PRO A 125 1.12 19.09 -10.63
C PRO A 125 -0.13 19.51 -11.40
N VAL A 126 -0.01 20.56 -12.22
CA VAL A 126 -1.14 21.20 -12.93
C VAL A 126 -1.91 20.21 -13.80
N ASN A 127 -1.21 19.29 -14.46
CA ASN A 127 -1.78 18.30 -15.37
C ASN A 127 -2.06 16.95 -14.70
N TYR A 128 -1.77 16.78 -13.41
CA TYR A 128 -1.86 15.49 -12.73
C TYR A 128 -3.27 14.88 -12.83
N LEU A 129 -4.31 15.68 -12.57
CA LEU A 129 -5.70 15.23 -12.61
C LEU A 129 -6.34 15.22 -14.00
N THR A 130 -5.64 15.73 -15.02
CA THR A 130 -6.16 15.79 -16.39
C THR A 130 -5.43 14.87 -17.35
N GLU A 131 -4.24 14.40 -16.97
CA GLU A 131 -3.39 13.54 -17.79
C GLU A 131 -2.95 12.28 -17.03
N GLN A 132 -2.09 12.43 -16.01
CA GLN A 132 -1.41 11.29 -15.40
C GLN A 132 -2.35 10.41 -14.55
N ALA A 133 -3.13 11.03 -13.68
CA ALA A 133 -4.09 10.42 -12.76
C ALA A 133 -5.53 10.86 -13.07
N ALA A 134 -5.85 11.09 -14.34
CA ALA A 134 -7.18 11.53 -14.77
C ALA A 134 -8.24 10.45 -14.53
N TYR A 135 -9.35 10.81 -13.86
CA TYR A 135 -10.41 9.88 -13.40
C TYR A 135 -11.03 8.98 -14.49
N TYR A 136 -11.09 9.47 -15.73
CA TYR A 136 -11.59 8.71 -16.88
C TYR A 136 -10.45 8.24 -17.78
N ASN A 137 -9.36 7.75 -17.19
CA ASN A 137 -8.33 7.04 -17.94
C ASN A 137 -8.94 5.79 -18.60
N THR A 138 -8.83 5.68 -19.92
CA THR A 138 -9.45 4.57 -20.69
C THR A 138 -8.78 3.22 -20.47
N GLU A 139 -7.58 3.20 -19.91
CA GLU A 139 -6.82 1.97 -19.66
C GLU A 139 -7.14 1.36 -18.28
N LYS A 140 -7.75 2.13 -17.37
CA LYS A 140 -8.01 1.74 -15.97
C LYS A 140 -9.46 1.94 -15.59
N THR A 141 -10.01 1.06 -14.76
CA THR A 141 -11.38 1.27 -14.27
C THR A 141 -11.46 2.47 -13.31
N PRO A 142 -12.60 3.17 -13.19
CA PRO A 142 -12.73 4.23 -12.19
C PRO A 142 -12.44 3.76 -10.77
N LEU A 143 -12.83 2.52 -10.43
CA LEU A 143 -12.53 1.92 -9.13
C LEU A 143 -11.02 1.76 -8.91
N GLU A 144 -10.29 1.22 -9.90
CA GLU A 144 -8.84 1.08 -9.83
C GLU A 144 -8.15 2.43 -9.57
N GLN A 145 -8.60 3.48 -10.24
CA GLN A 145 -8.02 4.81 -10.10
C GLN A 145 -8.27 5.40 -8.71
N ILE A 146 -9.50 5.30 -8.20
CA ILE A 146 -9.86 5.71 -6.83
C ILE A 146 -8.99 4.99 -5.81
N ILE A 147 -8.90 3.66 -5.91
CA ILE A 147 -8.20 2.85 -4.91
C ILE A 147 -6.68 3.02 -5.02
N THR A 148 -6.14 3.16 -6.22
CA THR A 148 -4.69 3.42 -6.39
C THR A 148 -4.30 4.73 -5.72
N GLN A 149 -5.07 5.82 -5.92
CA GLN A 149 -4.80 7.10 -5.25
C GLN A 149 -5.01 7.03 -3.74
N LYS A 150 -6.06 6.33 -3.29
CA LYS A 150 -6.29 6.06 -1.86
C LYS A 150 -5.11 5.30 -1.26
N TRP A 151 -4.60 4.28 -1.94
CA TRP A 151 -3.49 3.44 -1.50
C TRP A 151 -2.18 4.22 -1.38
N ILE A 152 -1.84 5.08 -2.36
CA ILE A 152 -0.69 6.00 -2.27
C ILE A 152 -0.82 6.91 -1.05
N ALA A 153 -2.00 7.50 -0.83
CA ALA A 153 -2.24 8.40 0.29
C ALA A 153 -2.17 7.69 1.67
N ASN A 154 -2.51 6.39 1.71
CA ASN A 154 -2.52 5.52 2.88
C ASN A 154 -1.14 4.96 3.27
N ILE A 155 -0.03 5.48 2.76
CA ILE A 155 1.32 4.93 3.02
C ILE A 155 1.68 4.77 4.53
N ILE A 156 1.14 5.63 5.40
CA ILE A 156 1.31 5.53 6.87
C ILE A 156 0.27 4.65 7.56
N ASN A 157 -0.78 4.25 6.86
CA ASN A 157 -1.82 3.35 7.35
C ASN A 157 -1.88 2.10 6.47
N GLY A 158 -0.80 1.30 6.55
CA GLY A 158 -0.64 0.09 5.75
C GLY A 158 -1.73 -0.96 5.97
N TYR A 159 -2.39 -0.99 7.13
CA TYR A 159 -3.52 -1.88 7.36
C TYR A 159 -4.72 -1.51 6.49
N GLU A 160 -5.09 -0.22 6.42
CA GLU A 160 -6.15 0.24 5.52
C GLU A 160 -5.77 -0.01 4.06
N GLY A 161 -4.51 0.27 3.67
CA GLY A 161 -4.02 -0.06 2.34
C GLY A 161 -4.14 -1.55 1.98
N TRP A 162 -3.82 -2.45 2.91
CA TRP A 162 -3.95 -3.90 2.73
C TRP A 162 -5.42 -4.37 2.71
N ILE A 163 -6.28 -3.78 3.54
CA ILE A 163 -7.72 -4.07 3.55
C ILE A 163 -8.36 -3.64 2.23
N GLU A 164 -8.04 -2.45 1.72
CA GLU A 164 -8.55 -1.97 0.43
C GLU A 164 -8.08 -2.84 -0.73
N TYR A 165 -6.80 -3.25 -0.73
CA TYR A 165 -6.31 -4.21 -1.71
C TYR A 165 -7.08 -5.53 -1.64
N ASN A 166 -7.28 -6.10 -0.45
CA ASN A 166 -8.03 -7.35 -0.32
C ASN A 166 -9.47 -7.20 -0.80
N ARG A 167 -10.12 -6.05 -0.56
CA ARG A 167 -11.51 -5.78 -0.96
C ARG A 167 -11.69 -5.58 -2.46
N THR A 168 -10.68 -5.06 -3.15
CA THR A 168 -10.83 -4.56 -4.53
C THR A 168 -9.87 -5.16 -5.55
N GLY A 169 -8.79 -5.77 -5.10
CA GLY A 169 -7.68 -6.22 -5.93
C GLY A 169 -6.73 -5.10 -6.40
N PHE A 170 -6.96 -3.85 -5.99
CA PHE A 170 -6.21 -2.69 -6.45
C PHE A 170 -5.35 -2.03 -5.35
N PRO A 171 -4.20 -1.42 -5.71
CA PRO A 171 -3.58 -1.45 -7.04
C PRO A 171 -3.08 -2.85 -7.41
N GLU A 172 -2.81 -3.09 -8.69
CA GLU A 172 -2.22 -4.35 -9.14
C GLU A 172 -0.80 -4.51 -8.57
N LEU A 173 -0.65 -5.39 -7.58
CA LEU A 173 0.63 -5.63 -6.93
C LEU A 173 1.51 -6.57 -7.77
N LYS A 174 2.83 -6.34 -7.72
CA LYS A 174 3.81 -7.25 -8.35
C LYS A 174 3.85 -8.61 -7.64
N THR A 175 4.43 -9.58 -8.32
CA THR A 175 4.71 -10.90 -7.76
C THR A 175 5.68 -10.81 -6.57
N ILE A 176 5.66 -11.82 -5.71
CA ILE A 176 6.55 -11.91 -4.56
C ILE A 176 7.73 -12.83 -4.91
N SER A 177 8.96 -12.33 -4.75
CA SER A 177 10.18 -13.04 -5.16
C SER A 177 10.37 -14.37 -4.43
N ALA A 178 10.22 -14.39 -3.11
CA ALA A 178 10.36 -15.57 -2.27
C ALA A 178 9.08 -15.89 -1.49
N SER A 179 7.97 -16.09 -2.20
CA SER A 179 6.70 -16.49 -1.56
C SER A 179 6.80 -17.89 -0.95
N LEU A 180 6.23 -18.04 0.25
CA LEU A 180 6.03 -19.33 0.93
C LEU A 180 4.56 -19.73 0.99
N ASN A 181 3.69 -19.06 0.23
CA ASN A 181 2.23 -19.20 0.28
C ASN A 181 1.59 -19.25 -1.13
N ASN A 182 2.26 -19.92 -2.07
CA ASN A 182 1.80 -20.14 -3.45
C ASN A 182 1.73 -18.86 -4.31
N ASN A 183 2.63 -17.90 -4.10
CA ASN A 183 2.66 -16.61 -4.79
C ASN A 183 1.39 -15.76 -4.61
N LEU A 184 0.66 -15.98 -3.51
CA LEU A 184 -0.54 -15.20 -3.17
C LEU A 184 -0.20 -14.11 -2.16
N ILE A 185 -0.92 -12.99 -2.23
CA ILE A 185 -0.91 -12.01 -1.14
C ILE A 185 -1.83 -12.53 -0.02
N PRO A 186 -1.36 -12.60 1.25
CA PRO A 186 -2.22 -13.02 2.35
C PRO A 186 -3.46 -12.14 2.48
N MET A 187 -4.62 -12.75 2.70
CA MET A 187 -5.91 -12.05 2.83
C MET A 187 -6.38 -11.90 4.28
N ARG A 188 -5.66 -12.52 5.22
CA ARG A 188 -5.91 -12.40 6.66
C ARG A 188 -4.67 -12.69 7.50
N MET A 189 -4.72 -12.27 8.75
CA MET A 189 -3.82 -12.77 9.80
C MET A 189 -4.41 -14.09 10.35
N PRO A 190 -3.60 -15.17 10.48
CA PRO A 190 -4.05 -16.39 11.10
C PRO A 190 -4.20 -16.17 12.61
N TYR A 191 -5.10 -16.92 13.25
CA TYR A 191 -5.14 -16.98 14.72
C TYR A 191 -3.81 -17.54 15.25
N PRO A 192 -3.32 -17.10 16.43
CA PRO A 192 -2.06 -17.59 16.99
C PRO A 192 -2.23 -19.04 17.47
N PRO A 193 -1.69 -20.04 16.75
CA PRO A 193 -2.05 -21.43 16.99
C PRO A 193 -1.57 -21.94 18.35
N ALA A 194 -0.36 -21.56 18.78
CA ALA A 194 0.21 -22.03 20.04
C ALA A 194 -0.63 -21.64 21.28
N GLU A 195 -1.21 -20.44 21.27
CA GLU A 195 -2.00 -19.90 22.37
C GLU A 195 -3.45 -20.40 22.28
N GLU A 196 -4.07 -20.32 21.11
CA GLU A 196 -5.47 -20.70 20.93
C GLU A 196 -5.70 -22.21 21.07
N GLU A 197 -4.76 -23.04 20.62
CA GLU A 197 -4.84 -24.50 20.79
C GLU A 197 -4.70 -24.93 22.25
N THR A 198 -4.05 -24.14 23.10
CA THR A 198 -3.83 -24.48 24.51
C THR A 198 -4.88 -23.88 25.45
N LEU A 199 -5.32 -22.65 25.19
CA LEU A 199 -6.22 -21.90 26.06
C LEU A 199 -7.69 -21.98 25.63
N ASN A 200 -7.96 -22.28 24.35
CA ASN A 200 -9.28 -22.12 23.74
C ASN A 200 -9.59 -23.17 22.65
N ALA A 201 -9.06 -24.38 22.82
CA ALA A 201 -9.00 -25.43 21.78
C ALA A 201 -10.32 -25.71 21.07
N GLU A 202 -11.43 -25.76 21.81
CA GLU A 202 -12.76 -26.06 21.24
C GLU A 202 -13.21 -24.98 20.24
N HIS A 203 -13.03 -23.71 20.58
CA HIS A 203 -13.44 -22.60 19.73
C HIS A 203 -12.46 -22.38 18.58
N TYR A 204 -11.15 -22.57 18.83
CA TYR A 204 -10.14 -22.54 17.78
C TYR A 204 -10.41 -23.60 16.70
N ALA A 205 -10.69 -24.85 17.09
CA ALA A 205 -10.97 -25.91 16.12
C ALA A 205 -12.17 -25.59 15.22
N LYS A 206 -13.24 -24.99 15.79
CA LYS A 206 -14.40 -24.54 15.01
C LYS A 206 -14.05 -23.43 14.04
N ALA A 207 -13.25 -22.45 14.48
CA ALA A 207 -12.82 -21.35 13.62
C ALA A 207 -11.88 -21.81 12.50
N ALA A 208 -10.90 -22.65 12.83
CA ALA A 208 -9.92 -23.19 11.89
C ALA A 208 -10.59 -23.98 10.75
N ILE A 209 -11.58 -24.82 11.05
CA ILE A 209 -12.35 -25.58 10.03
C ILE A 209 -13.02 -24.63 9.03
N ASN A 210 -13.59 -23.52 9.51
CA ASN A 210 -14.28 -22.54 8.65
C ASN A 210 -13.32 -21.66 7.84
N THR A 211 -12.02 -21.75 8.10
CA THR A 211 -11.01 -20.91 7.46
C THR A 211 -9.86 -21.74 6.90
N ASP A 212 -10.18 -22.89 6.32
CA ASP A 212 -9.24 -23.84 5.71
C ASP A 212 -8.01 -24.12 6.59
N ASN A 213 -8.29 -24.65 7.79
CA ASN A 213 -7.29 -24.93 8.82
C ASN A 213 -6.43 -23.71 9.20
N ASN A 214 -7.10 -22.58 9.45
CA ASN A 214 -6.46 -21.31 9.81
C ASN A 214 -5.47 -20.78 8.74
N SER A 215 -5.76 -21.04 7.47
CA SER A 215 -4.97 -20.56 6.34
C SER A 215 -4.96 -19.02 6.25
N ILE A 216 -3.84 -18.46 5.82
CA ILE A 216 -3.68 -17.00 5.56
C ILE A 216 -4.25 -16.58 4.20
N ASN A 217 -4.52 -17.56 3.33
CA ASN A 217 -4.97 -17.36 1.96
C ASN A 217 -6.49 -17.49 1.80
N ILE A 218 -7.25 -17.66 2.88
CA ILE A 218 -8.71 -17.69 2.83
C ILE A 218 -9.27 -16.26 3.01
N PRO A 219 -10.21 -15.82 2.17
CA PRO A 219 -10.83 -14.51 2.33
C PRO A 219 -11.54 -14.37 3.68
N VAL A 220 -11.59 -13.15 4.19
CA VAL A 220 -12.44 -12.78 5.33
C VAL A 220 -13.88 -12.53 4.84
N TRP A 221 -14.85 -12.51 5.77
CA TRP A 221 -16.28 -12.57 5.42
C TRP A 221 -16.78 -11.42 4.51
N TRP A 222 -16.12 -10.27 4.52
CA TRP A 222 -16.49 -9.10 3.71
C TRP A 222 -15.77 -9.04 2.36
N ASN A 223 -14.81 -9.94 2.14
CA ASN A 223 -14.07 -10.07 0.90
C ASN A 223 -14.75 -11.14 0.04
N GLU A 224 -15.68 -10.70 -0.81
CA GLU A 224 -16.53 -11.53 -1.69
C GLU A 224 -15.90 -11.78 -3.07
#